data_AF-A0A9W4SAY7-F1
#
_entry.id   AF-A0A9W4SAY7-F1
#
_cell.length_a   1.000
_cell.length_b   1.000
_cell.length_c   1.000
_cell.angle_alpha   90.00
_cell.angle_beta   90.00
_cell.angle_gamma   90.00
#
_symmetry.space_group_name_H-M   'P 1'
#
loop_
_entity.id
_entity.type
_entity.pdbx_description
1 polymer ?
#
loop_
_entity_poly.entity_id
_entity_poly.type
_entity_poly.pdbx_seq_one_letter_code
_entity_poly.pdbx_strand_id
1 'polypeptide(L)'
;MVIAQTWLDRNIPLNQRNNIEELHVFPSEIESDEAHHILYQNRPNRHYIPLASSLTGKLNLSTFPRLRTLNINKQFINRLVLTNCNRLRIVAKDLSEFNRFRKLTSLFLGTERPERINQGVYNRWNGSLSNISNLTKLEELDINATDVNDGLIDLPTRKLRHFTFGDCGRTEAEVNRLKDTLSNYIELEGEELEK
;
A
#
# COMPACT_ATOMS: atom_id res chain seq x y z
N MET A 1 6.13 20.03 8.19
CA MET A 1 5.41 18.81 7.76
C MET A 1 3.91 19.02 7.89
N VAL A 2 3.11 18.42 7.02
CA VAL A 2 1.65 18.53 7.00
C VAL A 2 1.03 17.16 7.24
N ILE A 3 -0.02 17.06 8.06
CA ILE A 3 -0.74 15.81 8.28
C ILE A 3 -1.41 15.39 6.96
N ALA A 4 -1.05 14.21 6.45
CA ALA A 4 -1.44 13.74 5.12
C ALA A 4 -2.97 13.64 4.97
N GLN A 5 -3.67 13.11 5.97
CA GLN A 5 -5.13 13.03 5.94
C GLN A 5 -5.80 14.42 5.92
N THR A 6 -5.35 15.35 6.78
CA THR A 6 -5.87 16.72 6.80
C THR A 6 -5.66 17.43 5.45
N TRP A 7 -4.48 17.23 4.83
CA TRP A 7 -4.21 17.74 3.50
C TRP A 7 -5.16 17.12 2.46
N LEU A 8 -5.35 15.81 2.48
CA LEU A 8 -6.22 15.10 1.56
C LEU A 8 -7.68 15.57 1.67
N ASP A 9 -8.20 15.71 2.90
CA ASP A 9 -9.58 16.14 3.15
C ASP A 9 -9.82 17.58 2.71
N ARG A 10 -8.82 18.45 2.85
CA ARG A 10 -8.88 19.85 2.41
C ARG A 10 -8.79 20.01 0.90
N ASN A 11 -7.90 19.27 0.23
CA ASN A 11 -7.60 19.45 -1.20
C ASN A 11 -8.44 18.56 -2.11
N ILE A 12 -8.88 17.40 -1.61
CA ILE A 12 -9.76 16.47 -2.32
C ILE A 12 -10.85 16.00 -1.34
N PRO A 13 -11.86 16.84 -1.07
CA PRO A 13 -12.96 16.50 -0.20
C PRO A 13 -13.71 15.24 -0.68
N LEU A 14 -14.41 14.57 0.23
CA LEU A 14 -15.00 13.24 -0.02
C LEU A 14 -15.88 13.17 -1.27
N ASN A 15 -16.67 14.22 -1.54
CA ASN A 15 -17.55 14.31 -2.70
C ASN A 15 -16.82 14.37 -4.05
N GLN A 16 -15.52 14.70 -4.08
CA GLN A 16 -14.72 14.77 -5.30
C GLN A 16 -13.99 13.46 -5.61
N ARG A 17 -13.75 12.60 -4.62
CA ARG A 17 -12.88 11.40 -4.73
C ARG A 17 -13.38 10.35 -5.71
N ASN A 18 -14.69 10.30 -5.95
CA ASN A 18 -15.32 9.29 -6.80
C ASN A 18 -14.88 9.36 -8.28
N ASN A 19 -14.37 10.51 -8.73
CA ASN A 19 -13.96 10.73 -10.12
C ASN A 19 -12.44 10.75 -10.32
N ILE A 20 -11.68 10.56 -9.24
CA ILE A 20 -10.21 10.64 -9.27
C ILE A 20 -9.65 9.30 -9.75
N GLU A 21 -9.04 9.29 -10.94
CA GLU A 21 -8.37 8.11 -11.49
C GLU A 21 -6.85 8.12 -11.29
N GLU A 22 -6.25 9.28 -11.04
CA GLU A 22 -4.82 9.40 -10.80
C GLU A 22 -4.62 10.34 -9.62
N LEU A 23 -3.69 10.02 -8.72
CA LEU A 23 -3.25 10.90 -7.65
C LEU A 23 -1.74 10.95 -7.66
N HIS A 24 -1.20 12.13 -7.92
CA HIS A 24 0.23 12.36 -7.89
C HIS A 24 0.56 13.41 -6.84
N VAL A 25 1.46 13.06 -5.92
CA VAL A 25 1.95 13.94 -4.85
C VAL A 25 3.47 14.00 -4.96
N PHE A 26 3.96 15.13 -5.45
CA PHE A 26 5.37 15.39 -5.68
C PHE A 26 5.91 16.41 -4.69
N PRO A 27 7.20 16.36 -4.35
CA PRO A 27 7.85 17.52 -3.77
C PRO A 27 7.77 18.68 -4.77
N SER A 28 7.42 19.88 -4.30
CA SER A 28 7.70 21.09 -5.06
C SER A 28 9.18 21.37 -4.88
N GLU A 29 10.00 20.90 -5.82
CA GLU A 29 11.38 21.36 -5.98
C GLU A 29 11.27 22.79 -6.52
N ILE A 30 11.22 23.78 -5.62
CA ILE A 30 11.56 25.14 -6.01
C ILE A 30 13.08 25.22 -5.98
N GLU A 31 13.71 24.64 -7.00
CA GLU A 31 15.00 25.09 -7.51
C GLU A 31 14.86 25.15 -9.03
N SER A 32 14.52 26.35 -9.51
CA SER A 32 14.60 26.86 -10.88
C SER A 32 14.47 25.86 -12.04
N ASP A 33 13.27 25.73 -12.60
CA ASP A 33 13.14 25.64 -14.05
C ASP A 33 11.77 26.16 -14.47
N GLU A 34 11.69 27.44 -14.79
CA GLU A 34 10.46 28.17 -15.12
C GLU A 34 9.66 27.50 -16.26
N ALA A 35 10.33 26.74 -17.14
CA ALA A 35 9.70 25.98 -18.21
C ALA A 35 8.90 24.76 -17.74
N HIS A 36 9.32 24.10 -16.64
CA HIS A 36 8.64 22.91 -16.12
C HIS A 36 7.47 23.26 -15.18
N HIS A 37 7.50 24.43 -14.55
CA HIS A 37 6.47 24.83 -13.58
C HIS A 37 5.09 25.06 -14.24
N ILE A 38 5.07 25.52 -15.50
CA ILE A 38 3.84 25.83 -16.25
C ILE A 38 3.14 24.57 -16.79
N LEU A 39 3.90 23.52 -17.14
CA LEU A 39 3.35 22.29 -17.73
C LEU A 39 2.55 21.41 -16.75
N TYR A 40 2.79 21.56 -15.45
CA TYR A 40 2.22 20.68 -14.43
C TYR A 40 1.03 21.26 -13.66
N GLN A 41 0.86 22.59 -13.62
CA GLN A 41 -0.22 23.24 -12.86
C GLN A 41 -1.62 23.01 -13.47
N ASN A 42 -1.72 22.53 -14.71
CA ASN A 42 -2.98 22.39 -15.43
C ASN A 42 -3.51 20.96 -15.55
N ARG A 43 -2.97 19.97 -14.81
CA ARG A 43 -3.51 18.61 -14.80
C ARG A 43 -4.32 18.34 -13.53
N PRO A 44 -5.60 17.96 -13.63
CA PRO A 44 -6.39 17.58 -12.46
C PRO A 44 -5.68 16.44 -11.71
N ASN A 45 -5.68 16.52 -10.38
CA ASN A 45 -5.19 15.48 -9.45
C ASN A 45 -3.65 15.29 -9.38
N ARG A 46 -2.89 16.25 -9.92
CA ARG A 46 -1.45 16.37 -9.65
C ARG A 46 -1.20 17.47 -8.63
N HIS A 47 -0.52 17.13 -7.54
CA HIS A 47 -0.27 18.01 -6.42
C HIS A 47 1.23 18.10 -6.15
N TYR A 48 1.72 19.33 -6.04
CA TYR A 48 3.10 19.66 -5.73
C TYR A 48 3.13 20.27 -4.34
N ILE A 49 3.82 19.59 -3.41
CA ILE A 49 3.88 19.97 -2.00
C ILE A 49 5.32 20.36 -1.69
N PRO A 50 5.60 21.61 -1.30
CA PRO A 50 6.95 22.02 -0.90
C PRO A 50 7.59 21.05 0.09
N LEU A 51 8.90 20.80 -0.04
CA LEU A 51 9.61 19.85 0.82
C LEU A 51 9.47 20.19 2.31
N ALA A 52 9.47 21.48 2.67
CA ALA A 52 9.20 21.96 4.03
C ALA A 52 7.80 21.54 4.56
N SER A 53 6.87 21.33 3.64
CA SER A 53 5.48 20.95 3.87
C SER A 53 5.21 19.47 3.56
N SER A 54 6.24 18.63 3.46
CA SER A 54 6.10 17.19 3.20
C SER A 54 5.01 16.55 4.06
N LEU A 55 4.23 15.67 3.44
CA LEU A 55 3.17 14.91 4.08
C LEU A 55 3.75 13.91 5.08
N THR A 56 3.08 13.80 6.22
CA THR A 56 3.41 12.87 7.31
C THR A 56 2.14 12.27 7.91
N GLY A 57 2.28 11.23 8.72
CA GLY A 57 1.16 10.58 9.37
C GLY A 57 0.40 9.64 8.43
N LYS A 58 -0.90 9.46 8.73
CA LYS A 58 -1.82 8.58 8.01
C LYS A 58 -2.29 9.21 6.70
N LEU A 59 -2.20 8.45 5.60
CA LEU A 59 -2.87 8.74 4.34
C LEU A 59 -3.84 7.61 4.00
N ASN A 60 -5.14 7.89 4.05
CA ASN A 60 -6.18 6.92 3.72
C ASN A 60 -6.80 7.18 2.34
N LEU A 61 -6.54 6.27 1.40
CA LEU A 61 -7.05 6.35 0.03
C LEU A 61 -8.19 5.36 -0.24
N SER A 62 -8.72 4.67 0.78
CA SER A 62 -9.82 3.70 0.62
C SER A 62 -11.13 4.30 0.08
N THR A 63 -11.20 5.63 0.04
CA THR A 63 -12.33 6.41 -0.49
C THR A 63 -12.16 6.82 -1.96
N PHE A 64 -11.14 6.30 -2.67
CA PHE A 64 -10.88 6.55 -4.08
C PHE A 64 -11.19 5.32 -4.94
N PRO A 65 -12.47 4.99 -5.21
CA PRO A 65 -12.86 3.73 -5.86
C PRO A 65 -12.39 3.63 -7.32
N ARG A 66 -12.03 4.75 -7.94
CA ARG A 66 -11.56 4.81 -9.33
C ARG A 66 -10.07 5.00 -9.50
N LEU A 67 -9.30 5.07 -8.41
CA LEU A 67 -7.86 5.32 -8.48
C LEU A 67 -7.15 4.20 -9.25
N ARG A 68 -6.45 4.58 -10.31
CA ARG A 68 -5.65 3.73 -11.19
C ARG A 68 -4.16 3.99 -11.04
N THR A 69 -3.79 5.23 -10.75
CA THR A 69 -2.39 5.60 -10.61
C THR A 69 -2.18 6.33 -9.30
N LEU A 70 -1.23 5.86 -8.50
CA LEU A 70 -0.79 6.53 -7.28
C LEU A 70 0.71 6.77 -7.37
N ASN A 71 1.11 8.03 -7.38
CA ASN A 71 2.51 8.41 -7.25
C ASN A 71 2.69 9.29 -6.04
N ILE A 72 3.42 8.81 -5.03
CA ILE A 72 3.79 9.60 -3.86
C ILE A 72 5.31 9.60 -3.77
N ASN A 73 5.92 10.75 -4.01
CA ASN A 73 7.38 10.88 -4.03
C ASN A 73 7.89 11.79 -2.91
N LYS A 74 9.01 11.40 -2.30
CA LYS A 74 9.71 12.13 -1.22
C LYS A 74 8.79 12.60 -0.07
N GLN A 75 7.84 11.76 0.38
CA GLN A 75 6.97 12.04 1.52
C GLN A 75 7.34 11.18 2.75
N PHE A 76 6.84 11.57 3.93
CA PHE A 76 7.14 10.92 5.22
C PHE A 76 5.93 10.25 5.85
N ILE A 77 5.04 9.71 5.01
CA ILE A 77 3.87 8.93 5.44
C ILE A 77 4.33 7.73 6.25
N ASN A 78 3.70 7.50 7.39
CA ASN A 78 3.96 6.34 8.25
C ASN A 78 2.82 5.31 8.23
N ARG A 79 1.62 5.70 7.80
CA ARG A 79 0.49 4.79 7.64
C ARG A 79 -0.19 5.00 6.29
N LEU A 80 -0.17 3.98 5.46
CA LEU A 80 -0.76 3.99 4.13
C LEU A 80 -1.91 2.98 4.06
N VAL A 81 -3.10 3.46 3.68
CA VAL A 81 -4.30 2.62 3.53
C VAL A 81 -4.75 2.65 2.07
N LEU A 82 -4.65 1.49 1.41
CA LEU A 82 -5.04 1.25 0.01
C LEU A 82 -6.15 0.19 -0.08
N THR A 83 -6.81 -0.11 1.04
CA THR A 83 -7.95 -1.03 1.10
C THR A 83 -9.00 -0.64 0.06
N ASN A 84 -9.52 -1.61 -0.70
CA ASN A 84 -10.54 -1.41 -1.74
C ASN A 84 -10.12 -0.53 -2.95
N CYS A 85 -8.82 -0.27 -3.16
CA CYS A 85 -8.28 0.43 -4.34
C CYS A 85 -8.00 -0.51 -5.53
N ASN A 86 -8.97 -1.34 -5.90
CA ASN A 86 -8.79 -2.47 -6.84
C ASN A 86 -8.37 -2.07 -8.27
N ARG A 87 -8.67 -0.82 -8.66
CA ARG A 87 -8.41 -0.28 -10.00
C ARG A 87 -6.97 0.22 -10.18
N LEU A 88 -6.16 0.27 -9.11
CA LEU A 88 -4.74 0.60 -9.21
C LEU A 88 -4.09 -0.33 -10.25
N ARG A 89 -3.52 0.27 -11.30
CA ARG A 89 -3.20 -0.43 -12.55
C ARG A 89 -2.02 -1.40 -12.36
N ILE A 90 -2.15 -2.50 -13.09
CA ILE A 90 -1.45 -3.81 -13.07
C ILE A 90 0.09 -3.78 -13.14
N VAL A 91 0.73 -2.64 -13.46
CA VAL A 91 2.21 -2.55 -13.47
C VAL A 91 2.78 -2.28 -12.07
N ALA A 92 1.97 -1.73 -11.16
CA ALA A 92 2.36 -1.35 -9.81
C ALA A 92 1.62 -2.19 -8.75
N LYS A 93 1.42 -3.49 -9.00
CA LYS A 93 0.85 -4.42 -8.01
C LYS A 93 1.90 -5.29 -7.33
N ASP A 94 3.18 -5.12 -7.66
CA ASP A 94 4.26 -5.76 -6.94
C ASP A 94 4.53 -5.02 -5.62
N LEU A 95 4.73 -5.78 -4.53
CA LEU A 95 5.04 -5.22 -3.21
C LEU A 95 6.30 -4.32 -3.18
N SER A 96 7.19 -4.41 -4.16
CA SER A 96 8.40 -3.58 -4.29
C SER A 96 8.10 -2.09 -4.41
N GLU A 97 6.90 -1.71 -4.84
CA GLU A 97 6.42 -0.31 -4.85
C GLU A 97 6.47 0.35 -3.46
N PHE A 98 6.44 -0.45 -2.40
CA PHE A 98 6.45 0.04 -1.03
C PHE A 98 7.85 0.27 -0.46
N ASN A 99 8.91 -0.21 -1.12
CA ASN A 99 10.31 -0.06 -0.68
C ASN A 99 10.76 1.39 -0.45
N ARG A 100 10.11 2.35 -1.13
CA ARG A 100 10.39 3.78 -0.98
C ARG A 100 9.87 4.36 0.33
N PHE A 101 8.90 3.73 1.00
CA PHE A 101 8.28 4.26 2.22
C PHE A 101 8.93 3.68 3.49
N ARG A 102 10.23 3.90 3.68
CA ARG A 102 11.03 3.38 4.82
C ARG A 102 10.56 3.83 6.22
N LYS A 103 9.60 4.76 6.29
CA LYS A 103 8.99 5.24 7.53
C LYS A 103 7.64 4.57 7.83
N LEU A 104 7.14 3.67 6.98
CA LEU A 104 5.88 2.98 7.24
C LEU A 104 5.98 2.15 8.52
N THR A 105 4.98 2.36 9.37
CA THR A 105 4.64 1.53 10.53
C THR A 105 3.39 0.71 10.25
N SER A 106 2.50 1.16 9.36
CA SER A 106 1.33 0.39 8.99
C SER A 106 1.05 0.42 7.48
N LEU A 107 0.78 -0.74 6.89
CA LEU A 107 0.46 -0.91 5.47
C LEU A 107 -0.78 -1.79 5.31
N PHE A 108 -1.86 -1.21 4.76
CA PHE A 108 -3.13 -1.90 4.55
C PHE A 108 -3.43 -2.02 3.06
N LEU A 109 -3.31 -3.23 2.52
CA LEU A 109 -3.45 -3.58 1.11
C LEU A 109 -4.66 -4.45 0.83
N GLY A 110 -5.30 -5.00 1.87
CA GLY A 110 -6.34 -6.00 1.72
C GLY A 110 -7.64 -5.53 1.05
N THR A 111 -8.56 -6.46 0.86
CA THR A 111 -9.97 -6.19 0.53
C THR A 111 -10.83 -6.76 1.63
N GLU A 112 -11.65 -5.91 2.25
CA GLU A 112 -12.44 -6.27 3.44
C GLU A 112 -13.96 -6.25 3.18
N ARG A 113 -14.41 -5.88 1.98
CA ARG A 113 -15.83 -5.76 1.63
C ARG A 113 -16.33 -7.01 0.91
N PRO A 114 -17.13 -7.88 1.58
CA PRO A 114 -17.63 -9.11 0.97
C PRO A 114 -18.41 -8.87 -0.32
N GLU A 115 -19.17 -7.78 -0.40
CA GLU A 115 -19.96 -7.45 -1.60
C GLU A 115 -19.06 -7.23 -2.82
N ARG A 116 -17.88 -6.66 -2.60
CA ARG A 116 -16.90 -6.43 -3.67
C ARG A 116 -16.17 -7.72 -4.04
N ILE A 117 -15.80 -8.53 -3.05
CA ILE A 117 -15.18 -9.83 -3.28
C ILE A 117 -16.09 -10.72 -4.12
N ASN A 118 -17.38 -10.79 -3.77
CA ASN A 118 -18.40 -11.56 -4.49
C ASN A 118 -18.63 -11.06 -5.93
N GLN A 119 -18.29 -9.81 -6.23
CA GLN A 119 -18.34 -9.24 -7.58
C GLN A 119 -17.03 -9.45 -8.37
N GLY A 120 -16.05 -10.16 -7.83
CA GLY A 120 -14.72 -10.30 -8.44
C GLY A 120 -13.87 -9.02 -8.35
N VAL A 121 -14.22 -8.12 -7.43
CA VAL A 121 -13.65 -6.77 -7.30
C VAL A 121 -12.81 -6.67 -6.03
N TYR A 122 -11.52 -6.98 -6.16
CA TYR A 122 -10.58 -6.99 -5.04
C TYR A 122 -9.19 -6.48 -5.44
N ASN A 123 -8.39 -6.12 -4.44
CA ASN A 123 -7.00 -5.74 -4.61
C ASN A 123 -6.18 -6.96 -5.01
N ARG A 124 -5.39 -6.84 -6.07
CA ARG A 124 -4.57 -7.93 -6.64
C ARG A 124 -3.07 -7.68 -6.42
N TRP A 125 -2.71 -7.13 -5.26
CA TRP A 125 -1.30 -6.96 -4.89
C TRP A 125 -0.64 -8.33 -4.92
N ASN A 126 0.52 -8.44 -5.54
CA ASN A 126 1.24 -9.68 -5.80
C ASN A 126 2.73 -9.51 -5.50
N GLY A 127 3.50 -10.55 -5.81
CA GLY A 127 4.92 -10.62 -5.52
C GLY A 127 5.18 -11.19 -4.13
N SER A 128 6.45 -11.14 -3.74
CA SER A 128 6.96 -11.76 -2.52
C SER A 128 7.03 -10.74 -1.38
N LEU A 129 6.78 -11.18 -0.14
CA LEU A 129 6.99 -10.38 1.06
C LEU A 129 8.47 -9.97 1.23
N SER A 130 9.41 -10.66 0.59
CA SER A 130 10.81 -10.22 0.48
C SER A 130 10.96 -8.83 -0.13
N ASN A 131 10.03 -8.42 -1.01
CA ASN A 131 10.01 -7.10 -1.62
C ASN A 131 9.66 -5.98 -0.64
N ILE A 132 9.25 -6.29 0.60
CA ILE A 132 9.04 -5.32 1.68
C ILE A 132 9.93 -5.58 2.91
N SER A 133 10.94 -6.44 2.77
CA SER A 133 11.93 -6.75 3.83
C SER A 133 12.63 -5.51 4.41
N ASN A 134 12.75 -4.44 3.61
CA ASN A 134 13.37 -3.19 4.05
C ASN A 134 12.47 -2.30 4.93
N LEU A 135 11.18 -2.63 5.09
CA LEU A 135 10.23 -1.92 5.94
C LEU A 135 10.44 -2.30 7.41
N THR A 136 11.65 -2.08 7.93
CA THR A 136 12.10 -2.46 9.28
C THR A 136 11.35 -1.77 10.43
N LYS A 137 10.47 -0.80 10.10
CA LYS A 137 9.59 -0.10 11.05
C LYS A 137 8.15 -0.62 11.04
N LEU A 138 7.84 -1.60 10.18
CA LEU A 138 6.48 -2.12 10.02
C LEU A 138 6.01 -2.80 11.30
N GLU A 139 4.87 -2.36 11.80
CA GLU A 139 4.18 -2.84 13.00
C GLU A 139 2.85 -3.50 12.66
N GLU A 140 2.20 -3.07 11.57
CA GLU A 140 0.93 -3.59 11.10
C GLU A 140 0.96 -3.85 9.58
N LEU A 141 0.56 -5.06 9.17
CA LEU A 141 0.43 -5.44 7.77
C LEU A 141 -0.91 -6.17 7.54
N ASP A 142 -1.67 -5.72 6.56
CA ASP A 142 -2.90 -6.37 6.08
C ASP A 142 -2.81 -6.62 4.57
N ILE A 143 -2.84 -7.90 4.19
CA ILE A 143 -2.80 -8.38 2.80
C ILE A 143 -3.97 -9.32 2.49
N ASN A 144 -5.09 -9.18 3.19
CA ASN A 144 -6.29 -9.99 2.97
C ASN A 144 -6.82 -9.93 1.53
N ALA A 145 -7.22 -11.09 1.01
CA ALA A 145 -7.78 -11.26 -0.34
C ALA A 145 -6.87 -10.77 -1.48
N THR A 146 -5.55 -10.76 -1.28
CA THR A 146 -4.55 -10.38 -2.29
C THR A 146 -3.93 -11.60 -3.00
N ASP A 147 -3.05 -11.31 -3.97
CA ASP A 147 -2.28 -12.28 -4.76
C ASP A 147 -0.81 -12.37 -4.29
N VAL A 148 -0.49 -11.87 -3.10
CA VAL A 148 0.84 -12.01 -2.47
C VAL A 148 0.99 -13.46 -2.05
N ASN A 149 2.05 -14.16 -2.46
CA ASN A 149 2.04 -15.62 -2.38
C ASN A 149 3.35 -16.27 -1.88
N ASP A 150 4.36 -15.49 -1.52
CA ASP A 150 5.67 -16.00 -1.09
C ASP A 150 6.43 -14.99 -0.19
N GLY A 151 7.60 -15.36 0.30
CA GLY A 151 8.55 -14.50 1.02
C GLY A 151 8.29 -14.36 2.51
N LEU A 152 7.50 -15.25 3.11
CA LEU A 152 7.09 -15.14 4.51
C LEU A 152 8.30 -15.09 5.48
N ILE A 153 9.37 -15.82 5.14
CA ILE A 153 10.62 -15.87 5.91
C ILE A 153 11.35 -14.51 5.90
N ASP A 154 11.19 -13.74 4.81
CA ASP A 154 11.85 -12.43 4.63
C ASP A 154 11.03 -11.26 5.20
N LEU A 155 9.85 -11.53 5.77
CA LEU A 155 8.99 -10.52 6.36
C LEU A 155 9.70 -9.84 7.56
N PRO A 156 9.71 -8.50 7.68
CA PRO A 156 10.40 -7.82 8.77
C PRO A 156 9.62 -7.96 10.09
N THR A 157 9.80 -9.09 10.79
CA THR A 157 9.01 -9.47 11.97
C THR A 157 9.38 -8.74 13.26
N ARG A 158 10.59 -8.16 13.36
CA ARG A 158 11.13 -7.57 14.62
C ARG A 158 10.19 -6.58 15.31
N LYS A 159 9.40 -5.80 14.55
CA LYS A 159 8.45 -4.82 15.08
C LYS A 159 6.99 -5.17 14.77
N LEU A 160 6.75 -6.23 14.01
CA LEU A 160 5.42 -6.59 13.52
C LEU A 160 4.58 -7.11 14.69
N ARG A 161 3.50 -6.40 15.01
CA ARG A 161 2.56 -6.71 16.09
C ARG A 161 1.26 -7.29 15.55
N HIS A 162 0.86 -6.85 14.37
CA HIS A 162 -0.35 -7.31 13.71
C HIS A 162 -0.03 -7.67 12.27
N PHE A 163 -0.32 -8.92 11.90
CA PHE A 163 -0.21 -9.40 10.54
C PHE A 163 -1.47 -10.17 10.19
N THR A 164 -2.24 -9.66 9.23
CA THR A 164 -3.51 -10.25 8.82
C THR A 164 -3.45 -10.64 7.36
N PHE A 165 -3.76 -11.91 7.09
CA PHE A 165 -3.85 -12.46 5.75
C PHE A 165 -4.86 -13.61 5.70
N GLY A 166 -5.44 -13.84 4.53
CA GLY A 166 -6.46 -14.84 4.28
C GLY A 166 -7.28 -14.51 3.05
N ASP A 167 -8.10 -15.44 2.58
CA ASP A 167 -8.95 -15.24 1.39
C ASP A 167 -10.10 -14.24 1.60
N CYS A 168 -10.61 -14.10 2.82
CA CYS A 168 -11.83 -13.34 3.11
C CYS A 168 -13.00 -13.70 2.18
N GLY A 169 -13.14 -14.99 1.85
CA GLY A 169 -14.17 -15.50 0.92
C GLY A 169 -13.75 -15.51 -0.55
N ARG A 170 -12.58 -14.97 -0.90
CA ARG A 170 -11.96 -15.08 -2.22
C ARG A 170 -11.15 -16.37 -2.32
N THR A 171 -11.80 -17.50 -2.58
CA THR A 171 -11.19 -18.85 -2.52
C THR A 171 -9.92 -19.02 -3.38
N GLU A 172 -9.77 -18.22 -4.43
CA GLU A 172 -8.62 -18.20 -5.33
C GLU A 172 -7.53 -17.17 -4.96
N ALA A 173 -7.61 -16.55 -3.77
CA ALA A 173 -6.59 -15.63 -3.29
C ALA A 173 -5.25 -16.37 -3.06
N GLU A 174 -4.19 -15.92 -3.73
CA GLU A 174 -2.90 -16.60 -3.63
C GLU A 174 -2.24 -16.43 -2.25
N VAL A 175 -2.71 -15.45 -1.46
CA VAL A 175 -2.27 -15.24 -0.07
C VAL A 175 -2.50 -16.44 0.85
N ASN A 176 -3.40 -17.34 0.48
CA ASN A 176 -3.57 -18.59 1.21
C ASN A 176 -2.34 -19.51 1.11
N ARG A 177 -1.50 -19.40 0.07
CA ARG A 177 -0.26 -20.19 -0.05
C ARG A 177 0.74 -19.92 1.07
N LEU A 178 0.66 -18.75 1.71
CA LEU A 178 1.48 -18.45 2.88
C LEU A 178 1.15 -19.36 4.08
N LYS A 179 -0.06 -19.93 4.13
CA LYS A 179 -0.44 -20.92 5.15
C LYS A 179 0.36 -22.21 4.96
N ASP A 180 0.58 -22.63 3.71
CA ASP A 180 1.37 -23.82 3.40
C ASP A 180 2.83 -23.65 3.85
N THR A 181 3.40 -22.46 3.68
CA THR A 181 4.74 -22.12 4.21
C THR A 181 4.80 -22.23 5.73
N LEU A 182 3.77 -21.78 6.44
CA LEU A 182 3.70 -21.90 7.91
C LEU A 182 3.57 -23.37 8.34
N SER A 183 2.73 -24.16 7.68
CA SER A 183 2.56 -25.58 7.97
C SER A 183 3.87 -26.35 7.82
N ASN A 184 4.59 -26.16 6.71
CA ASN A 184 5.88 -26.81 6.49
C ASN A 184 6.91 -26.42 7.57
N TYR A 185 6.90 -25.16 8.02
CA TYR A 185 7.82 -24.71 9.07
C TYR A 185 7.51 -25.37 10.42
N ILE A 186 6.23 -25.51 10.77
CA ILE A 186 5.79 -26.18 12.00
C ILE A 186 6.10 -27.69 11.94
N GLU A 187 5.92 -28.33 10.78
CA GLU A 187 6.25 -29.75 10.59
C GLU A 187 7.75 -30.01 10.73
N LEU A 188 8.60 -29.16 10.13
CA LEU A 188 10.06 -29.27 10.23
C LEU A 188 10.58 -29.08 11.68
N GLU A 189 10.05 -28.11 12.45
CA GLU A 189 10.42 -27.95 13.87
C GLU A 189 9.94 -29.12 14.74
N GLY A 190 8.87 -29.81 14.33
CA GLY A 190 8.36 -31.01 15.00
C GLY A 190 9.18 -32.29 14.75
N GLU A 191 9.92 -32.36 13.65
CA GLU A 191 10.75 -33.52 13.28
C GLU A 191 12.19 -33.47 13.85
N GLU A 192 12.65 -32.34 14.41
CA GLU A 192 14.02 -32.18 14.95
C GLU A 192 14.20 -32.51 16.46
N LEU A 193 13.37 -33.36 17.06
CA LEU A 193 13.54 -33.82 18.46
C LEU A 193 13.56 -35.34 18.65
N GLU A 194 14.09 -36.08 17.67
CA GLU A 194 14.52 -37.48 17.88
C GLU A 194 15.97 -37.69 17.45
N LYS A 195 16.94 -37.25 18.28
CA LYS A 195 18.28 -37.87 18.38
C LYS A 195 18.83 -37.78 19.80
#